data_AF-A0A380WPU5-F1
#
_entry.id   AF-A0A380WPU5-F1
#
_cell.length_a   1.000
_cell.length_b   1.000
_cell.length_c   1.000
_cell.angle_alpha   90.00
_cell.angle_beta   90.00
_cell.angle_gamma   90.00
#
_symmetry.space_group_name_H-M   'P 1'
#
loop_
_entity.id
_entity.type
_entity.pdbx_description
1 polymer ?
#
loop_
_entity_poly.entity_id
_entity_poly.type
_entity_poly.pdbx_seq_one_letter_code
_entity_poly.pdbx_strand_id
1 'polypeptide(L)'
;MRQGSSIARVLTSDDDIENQPTLGDLKMAGALLAKILHLDRKATTWFALRMLFPALREHHWETRFLLEWVVLEALFGPESAGETTYRLAQRIGLFIGDNADEKRHIFENVKEAYSYRSKVVHGRRLVKLSKEKSMELTKATEKTLRRAFIKILSEPELIGKFDGKGRDPYLDSLLFR
;
A
#
# COMPACT_ATOMS: atom_id res chain seq x y z
N MET A 1 24.60 28.98 -11.83
CA MET A 1 23.50 28.80 -10.86
C MET A 1 23.12 27.33 -10.83
N ARG A 2 23.65 26.55 -9.87
CA ARG A 2 23.16 25.18 -9.66
C ARG A 2 21.76 25.31 -9.06
N GLN A 3 20.74 24.93 -9.83
CA GLN A 3 19.40 24.73 -9.27
C GLN A 3 19.58 23.77 -8.10
N GLY A 4 19.28 24.24 -6.88
CA GLY A 4 19.23 23.36 -5.72
C GLY A 4 18.30 22.22 -6.06
N SER A 5 18.83 21.00 -6.08
CA SER A 5 18.03 19.79 -6.13
C SER A 5 17.02 19.90 -5.00
N SER A 6 15.78 20.26 -5.32
CA SER A 6 14.63 19.99 -4.46
C SER A 6 14.64 18.48 -4.27
N ILE A 7 15.29 18.02 -3.20
CA ILE A 7 15.27 16.63 -2.79
C ILE A 7 13.79 16.36 -2.62
N ALA A 8 13.21 15.58 -3.53
CA ALA A 8 11.77 15.41 -3.64
C ALA A 8 11.21 15.06 -2.26
N ARG A 9 10.53 16.02 -1.63
CA ARG A 9 10.09 15.94 -0.23
C ARG A 9 9.05 14.84 -0.17
N VAL A 10 9.40 13.73 0.48
CA VAL A 10 8.41 12.70 0.82
C VAL A 10 7.39 13.35 1.73
N LEU A 11 6.11 13.16 1.40
CA LEU A 11 5.00 13.65 2.20
C LEU A 11 4.84 12.74 3.41
N THR A 12 5.35 13.21 4.55
CA THR A 12 5.09 12.60 5.85
C THR A 12 3.64 12.86 6.26
N SER A 13 2.97 11.86 6.84
CA SER A 13 1.68 12.12 7.51
C SER A 13 1.91 13.12 8.64
N ASP A 14 0.89 13.93 8.98
CA ASP A 14 0.94 14.79 10.16
C ASP A 14 1.22 13.98 11.44
N ASP A 15 0.78 12.71 11.47
CA ASP A 15 1.02 11.79 12.58
C ASP A 15 2.51 11.40 12.73
N ASP A 16 3.30 11.55 11.65
CA ASP A 16 4.71 11.19 11.61
C ASP A 16 5.63 12.41 11.79
N ILE A 17 5.11 13.65 11.81
CA ILE A 17 5.93 14.87 11.86
C ILE A 17 6.75 14.93 13.15
N GLU A 18 6.15 14.53 14.26
CA GLU A 18 6.79 14.53 15.58
C GLU A 18 7.53 13.21 15.86
N ASN A 19 7.48 12.24 14.94
CA ASN A 19 8.12 10.96 15.13
C ASN A 19 9.63 11.10 14.97
N GLN A 20 10.38 10.92 16.06
CA GLN A 20 11.84 10.98 16.04
C GLN A 20 12.42 9.60 15.71
N PRO A 21 13.13 9.44 14.58
CA PRO A 21 13.68 8.15 14.20
C PRO A 21 14.70 7.65 15.23
N THR A 22 14.53 6.41 15.67
CA THR A 22 15.46 5.74 16.58
C THR A 22 16.57 5.01 15.80
N LEU A 23 17.61 4.57 16.52
CA LEU A 23 18.63 3.69 15.92
C LEU A 23 18.02 2.37 15.41
N GLY A 24 16.94 1.88 16.06
CA GLY A 24 16.20 0.70 15.61
C GLY A 24 15.55 0.93 14.25
N ASP A 25 14.93 2.10 14.06
CA ASP A 25 14.31 2.49 12.79
C ASP A 25 15.33 2.59 11.66
N LEU A 26 16.51 3.15 11.94
CA LEU A 26 17.59 3.24 10.95
C LEU A 26 18.12 1.85 10.56
N LYS A 27 18.27 0.93 11.52
CA LYS A 27 18.67 -0.46 11.24
C LYS A 27 17.62 -1.18 10.39
N MET A 28 16.35 -1.06 10.74
CA MET A 28 15.24 -1.62 9.98
C MET A 28 15.18 -1.03 8.56
N ALA A 29 15.30 0.29 8.42
CA ALA A 29 15.35 0.96 7.12
C ALA A 29 16.52 0.46 6.26
N GLY A 30 17.70 0.27 6.85
CA GLY A 30 18.86 -0.32 6.16
C GLY A 30 18.60 -1.75 5.68
N ALA A 31 17.98 -2.58 6.52
CA ALA A 31 17.62 -3.94 6.14
C ALA A 31 16.58 -3.98 5.00
N LEU A 32 15.53 -3.16 5.09
CA LEU A 32 14.52 -3.03 4.04
C LEU A 32 15.12 -2.51 2.74
N LEU A 33 15.98 -1.48 2.80
CA LEU A 33 16.68 -0.94 1.64
C LEU A 33 17.54 -2.00 0.96
N ALA A 34 18.29 -2.81 1.73
CA ALA A 34 19.07 -3.90 1.17
C ALA A 34 18.20 -4.88 0.37
N LYS A 35 16.99 -5.21 0.87
CA LYS A 35 16.03 -6.06 0.13
C LYS A 35 15.50 -5.38 -1.13
N ILE A 36 15.12 -4.11 -1.04
CA ILE A 36 14.65 -3.29 -2.17
C ILE A 36 15.67 -3.26 -3.31
N LEU A 37 16.96 -3.15 -2.97
CA LEU A 37 18.03 -3.12 -3.97
C LEU A 37 18.16 -4.43 -4.76
N HIS A 38 17.76 -5.56 -4.16
CA HIS A 38 17.84 -6.91 -4.76
C HIS A 38 16.55 -7.38 -5.43
N LEU A 39 15.45 -6.60 -5.38
CA LEU A 39 14.21 -6.95 -6.08
C LEU A 39 14.43 -7.03 -7.60
N ASP A 40 13.80 -8.02 -8.23
CA ASP A 40 13.76 -8.11 -9.69
C ASP A 40 12.97 -6.93 -10.26
N ARG A 41 13.60 -6.16 -11.16
CA ARG A 41 13.04 -4.96 -11.78
C ARG A 41 11.86 -5.25 -12.71
N LYS A 42 11.62 -6.51 -13.07
CA LYS A 42 10.47 -6.94 -13.88
C LYS A 42 9.32 -7.50 -13.05
N ALA A 43 9.51 -7.70 -11.75
CA ALA A 43 8.56 -8.40 -10.91
C ALA A 43 7.51 -7.48 -10.25
N THR A 44 6.46 -8.11 -9.72
CA THR A 44 5.29 -7.44 -9.14
C THR A 44 5.66 -6.57 -7.95
N THR A 45 6.52 -7.06 -7.05
CA THR A 45 6.94 -6.30 -5.86
C THR A 45 7.68 -5.03 -6.23
N TRP A 46 8.54 -5.08 -7.26
CA TRP A 46 9.21 -3.88 -7.77
C TRP A 46 8.24 -2.92 -8.45
N PHE A 47 7.31 -3.43 -9.27
CA PHE A 47 6.27 -2.58 -9.87
C PHE A 47 5.48 -1.84 -8.79
N ALA A 48 5.01 -2.55 -7.78
CA ALA A 48 4.27 -1.99 -6.65
C ALA A 48 5.10 -0.91 -5.93
N LEU A 49 6.37 -1.20 -5.62
CA LEU A 49 7.26 -0.24 -4.97
C LEU A 49 7.53 1.00 -5.83
N ARG A 50 7.75 0.80 -7.14
CA ARG A 50 7.96 1.87 -8.12
C ARG A 50 6.75 2.81 -8.20
N MET A 51 5.53 2.29 -8.00
CA MET A 51 4.30 3.09 -7.96
C MET A 51 4.08 3.75 -6.59
N LEU A 52 4.56 3.16 -5.50
CA LEU A 52 4.52 3.79 -4.17
C LEU A 52 5.40 5.05 -4.10
N PHE A 53 6.60 5.04 -4.69
CA PHE A 53 7.50 6.20 -4.65
C PHE A 53 6.90 7.53 -5.15
N PRO A 54 6.23 7.60 -6.33
CA PRO A 54 5.55 8.82 -6.75
C PRO A 54 4.31 9.11 -5.88
N ALA A 55 3.59 8.10 -5.39
CA ALA A 55 2.45 8.32 -4.49
C ALA A 55 2.87 9.08 -3.22
N LEU A 56 3.99 8.69 -2.61
CA LEU A 56 4.56 9.33 -1.42
C LEU A 56 5.06 10.76 -1.66
N ARG A 57 5.08 11.24 -2.91
CA ARG A 57 5.53 12.59 -3.30
C ARG A 57 4.42 13.41 -3.96
N GLU A 58 3.23 12.83 -4.09
CA GLU A 58 2.11 13.46 -4.80
C GLU A 58 1.26 14.28 -3.83
N HIS A 59 1.18 15.58 -4.10
CA HIS A 59 0.47 16.54 -3.25
C HIS A 59 -1.05 16.52 -3.47
N HIS A 60 -1.51 16.14 -4.66
CA HIS A 60 -2.92 16.03 -4.95
C HIS A 60 -3.44 14.70 -4.41
N TRP A 61 -4.31 14.77 -3.41
CA TRP A 61 -4.79 13.58 -2.70
C TRP A 61 -5.44 12.58 -3.65
N GLU A 62 -6.16 13.03 -4.69
CA GLU A 62 -6.82 12.16 -5.66
C GLU A 62 -5.80 11.27 -6.37
N THR A 63 -4.77 11.90 -6.92
CA THR A 63 -3.71 11.23 -7.67
C THR A 63 -2.91 10.32 -6.74
N ARG A 64 -2.55 10.81 -5.54
CA ARG A 64 -1.86 10.01 -4.52
C ARG A 64 -2.66 8.77 -4.15
N PHE A 65 -3.92 8.94 -3.81
CA PHE A 65 -4.83 7.86 -3.47
C PHE A 65 -4.98 6.86 -4.62
N LEU A 66 -5.13 7.33 -5.86
CA LEU A 66 -5.19 6.43 -7.01
C LEU A 66 -3.89 5.64 -7.23
N LEU A 67 -2.72 6.27 -7.03
CA LEU A 67 -1.43 5.58 -7.11
C LEU A 67 -1.30 4.52 -6.00
N GLU A 68 -1.67 4.84 -4.77
CA GLU A 68 -1.72 3.88 -3.66
C GLU A 68 -2.61 2.67 -3.98
N TRP A 69 -3.75 2.90 -4.64
CA TRP A 69 -4.62 1.82 -5.08
C TRP A 69 -4.04 0.98 -6.22
N VAL A 70 -3.26 1.56 -7.13
CA VAL A 70 -2.49 0.78 -8.12
C VAL A 70 -1.53 -0.18 -7.40
N VAL A 71 -0.92 0.26 -6.30
CA VAL A 71 -0.04 -0.59 -5.48
C VAL A 71 -0.83 -1.72 -4.80
N LEU A 72 -1.96 -1.42 -4.17
CA LEU A 72 -2.81 -2.45 -3.53
C LEU A 72 -3.34 -3.46 -4.55
N GLU A 73 -3.80 -3.01 -5.71
CA GLU A 73 -4.30 -3.90 -6.77
C GLU A 73 -3.18 -4.77 -7.36
N ALA A 74 -1.96 -4.23 -7.52
CA ALA A 74 -0.82 -5.03 -7.96
C ALA A 74 -0.44 -6.14 -6.96
N LEU A 75 -0.51 -5.86 -5.66
CA LEU A 75 -0.12 -6.82 -4.61
C LEU A 75 -1.22 -7.83 -4.30
N PHE A 76 -2.48 -7.41 -4.28
CA PHE A 76 -3.57 -8.22 -3.72
C PHE A 76 -4.73 -8.46 -4.69
N GLY A 77 -4.75 -7.78 -5.84
CA GLY A 77 -5.78 -7.93 -6.85
C GLY A 77 -5.79 -9.34 -7.45
N PRO A 78 -6.98 -9.94 -7.66
CA PRO A 78 -7.07 -11.21 -8.38
C PRO A 78 -6.68 -11.03 -9.85
N GLU A 79 -6.11 -12.08 -10.45
CA GLU A 79 -5.86 -12.08 -11.90
C GLU A 79 -7.17 -12.10 -12.71
N SER A 80 -8.24 -12.63 -12.14
CA SER A 80 -9.58 -12.68 -12.75
C SER A 80 -10.40 -11.43 -12.42
N ALA A 81 -11.08 -10.85 -13.42
CA ALA A 81 -11.86 -9.61 -13.29
C ALA A 81 -13.15 -9.69 -12.44
N GLY A 82 -13.53 -10.87 -11.94
CA GLY A 82 -14.72 -11.07 -11.11
C GLY A 82 -14.46 -10.86 -9.61
N GLU A 83 -15.42 -10.25 -8.90
CA GLU A 83 -15.42 -10.05 -7.43
C GLU A 83 -14.15 -9.36 -6.86
N THR A 84 -13.60 -8.42 -7.62
CA THR A 84 -12.31 -7.77 -7.31
C THR A 84 -12.30 -7.12 -5.94
N THR A 85 -13.34 -6.37 -5.57
CA THR A 85 -13.37 -5.61 -4.30
C THR A 85 -13.41 -6.48 -3.05
N TYR A 86 -14.32 -7.47 -3.01
CA TYR A 86 -14.48 -8.32 -1.84
C TYR A 86 -13.22 -9.15 -1.60
N ARG A 87 -12.72 -9.80 -2.66
CA ARG A 87 -11.51 -10.62 -2.59
C ARG A 87 -10.28 -9.79 -2.26
N LEU A 88 -10.14 -8.59 -2.84
CA LEU A 88 -9.05 -7.67 -2.53
C LEU A 88 -9.06 -7.26 -1.05
N ALA A 89 -10.20 -6.81 -0.53
CA ALA A 89 -10.35 -6.44 0.86
C ALA A 89 -10.08 -7.62 1.81
N GLN A 90 -10.56 -8.80 1.45
CA GLN A 90 -10.36 -10.03 2.23
C GLN A 90 -8.87 -10.42 2.28
N ARG A 91 -8.20 -10.44 1.13
CA ARG A 91 -6.76 -10.74 1.03
C ARG A 91 -5.93 -9.76 1.85
N ILE A 92 -6.24 -8.45 1.77
CA ILE A 92 -5.53 -7.44 2.56
C ILE A 92 -5.77 -7.67 4.06
N GLY A 93 -7.03 -7.78 4.49
CA GLY A 93 -7.38 -8.01 5.90
C GLY A 93 -6.68 -9.23 6.48
N LEU A 94 -6.76 -10.38 5.79
CA LEU A 94 -6.11 -11.62 6.21
C LEU A 94 -4.58 -11.54 6.19
N PHE A 95 -4.00 -10.79 5.26
CA PHE A 95 -2.56 -10.71 5.10
C PHE A 95 -1.89 -9.84 6.17
N ILE A 96 -2.47 -8.70 6.53
CA ILE A 96 -1.85 -7.78 7.50
C ILE A 96 -2.47 -7.81 8.91
N GLY A 97 -3.69 -8.32 9.09
CA GLY A 97 -4.35 -8.36 10.40
C GLY A 97 -3.82 -9.47 11.31
N ASP A 98 -3.57 -9.13 12.58
CA ASP A 98 -2.95 -10.01 13.57
C ASP A 98 -3.97 -10.92 14.27
N ASN A 99 -5.24 -10.49 14.35
CA ASN A 99 -6.33 -11.24 14.98
C ASN A 99 -7.65 -11.08 14.23
N ALA A 100 -8.68 -11.84 14.60
CA ALA A 100 -9.96 -11.87 13.88
C ALA A 100 -10.65 -10.51 13.81
N ASP A 101 -10.64 -9.75 14.90
CA ASP A 101 -11.27 -8.42 14.97
C ASP A 101 -10.52 -7.42 14.10
N GLU A 102 -9.19 -7.43 14.12
CA GLU A 102 -8.38 -6.56 13.29
C GLU A 102 -8.51 -6.91 11.80
N LYS A 103 -8.47 -8.20 11.45
CA LYS A 103 -8.70 -8.68 10.08
C LYS A 103 -10.05 -8.17 9.55
N ARG A 104 -11.10 -8.24 10.37
CA ARG A 104 -12.44 -7.75 10.04
C ARG A 104 -12.45 -6.23 9.87
N HIS A 105 -11.84 -5.49 10.79
CA HIS A 105 -11.79 -4.03 10.73
C HIS A 105 -11.07 -3.55 9.48
N ILE A 106 -9.93 -4.15 9.14
CA ILE A 106 -9.16 -3.83 7.92
C ILE A 106 -10.01 -4.15 6.67
N PHE A 107 -10.70 -5.29 6.65
CA PHE A 107 -11.59 -5.66 5.55
C PHE A 107 -12.67 -4.59 5.31
N GLU A 108 -13.35 -4.14 6.36
CA GLU A 108 -14.41 -3.13 6.28
C GLU A 108 -13.85 -1.78 5.77
N ASN A 109 -12.70 -1.34 6.32
CA ASN A 109 -12.03 -0.11 5.90
C ASN A 109 -11.59 -0.15 4.43
N VAL A 110 -11.01 -1.26 3.97
CA VAL A 110 -10.55 -1.41 2.57
C VAL A 110 -11.74 -1.41 1.61
N LYS A 111 -12.86 -2.05 1.98
CA LYS A 111 -14.09 -1.98 1.17
C LYS A 111 -14.62 -0.56 1.05
N GLU A 112 -14.64 0.19 2.15
CA GLU A 112 -15.07 1.58 2.14
C GLU A 112 -14.14 2.41 1.25
N ALA A 113 -12.84 2.31 1.45
CA ALA A 113 -11.85 3.03 0.65
C ALA A 113 -11.93 2.66 -0.85
N TYR A 114 -12.20 1.39 -1.20
CA TYR A 114 -12.39 0.99 -2.60
C TYR A 114 -13.61 1.66 -3.23
N SER A 115 -14.72 1.76 -2.49
CA SER A 115 -15.93 2.48 -2.92
C SER A 115 -15.61 3.93 -3.25
N TYR A 116 -14.72 4.58 -2.49
CA TYR A 116 -14.24 5.92 -2.81
C TYR A 116 -13.32 5.93 -4.03
N ARG A 117 -12.36 5.01 -4.13
CA ARG A 117 -11.48 4.91 -5.30
C ARG A 117 -12.27 4.79 -6.60
N SER A 118 -13.28 3.93 -6.63
CA SER A 118 -14.15 3.75 -7.80
C SER A 118 -14.86 5.05 -8.17
N LYS A 119 -15.29 5.87 -7.20
CA LYS A 119 -15.87 7.18 -7.48
C LYS A 119 -14.85 8.16 -8.04
N VAL A 120 -13.66 8.23 -7.44
CA VAL A 120 -12.56 9.14 -7.87
C VAL A 120 -12.13 8.85 -9.30
N VAL A 121 -11.91 7.58 -9.68
CA VAL A 121 -11.48 7.22 -11.04
C VAL A 121 -12.53 7.55 -12.11
N HIS A 122 -13.81 7.59 -11.74
CA HIS A 122 -14.91 7.99 -12.63
C HIS A 122 -15.20 9.50 -12.60
N GLY A 123 -14.38 10.30 -11.91
CA GLY A 123 -14.61 11.74 -11.74
C GLY A 123 -15.90 12.06 -10.95
N ARG A 124 -16.48 11.06 -10.26
CA ARG A 124 -17.73 11.22 -9.52
C ARG A 124 -17.42 11.62 -8.08
N ARG A 125 -18.18 12.59 -7.55
CA ARG A 125 -18.22 12.98 -6.12
C ARG A 125 -16.98 13.66 -5.51
N LEU A 126 -16.02 14.18 -6.28
CA LEU A 126 -14.97 15.03 -5.71
C LEU A 126 -15.56 16.25 -4.94
N VAL A 127 -16.72 16.75 -5.36
CA VAL A 127 -17.42 17.89 -4.75
C VAL A 127 -18.06 17.56 -3.38
N LYS A 128 -18.25 16.27 -3.03
CA LYS A 128 -18.95 15.85 -1.79
C LYS A 128 -18.02 15.28 -0.72
N LEU A 129 -16.74 15.06 -1.03
CA LEU A 129 -15.79 14.59 -0.03
C LEU A 129 -15.15 15.80 0.62
N SER A 130 -15.19 15.88 1.95
CA SER A 130 -14.41 16.91 2.64
C SER A 130 -12.92 16.62 2.47
N LYS A 131 -12.11 17.68 2.53
CA LYS A 131 -10.65 17.58 2.47
C LYS A 131 -10.11 16.69 3.59
N GLU A 132 -10.74 16.75 4.76
CA GLU A 132 -10.36 15.97 5.94
C GLU A 132 -10.59 14.48 5.67
N LYS A 133 -11.74 14.13 5.09
CA LYS A 133 -12.06 12.73 4.80
C LYS A 133 -11.18 12.15 3.68
N SER A 134 -10.82 12.94 2.67
CA SER A 134 -9.89 12.46 1.63
C SER A 134 -8.50 12.20 2.19
N MET A 135 -8.01 13.11 3.03
CA MET A 135 -6.72 12.95 3.70
C MET A 135 -6.74 11.73 4.63
N GLU A 136 -7.80 11.52 5.40
CA GLU A 136 -7.96 10.34 6.28
C GLU A 136 -7.91 9.03 5.47
N LEU A 137 -8.66 8.92 4.37
CA LEU A 137 -8.67 7.74 3.52
C LEU A 137 -7.30 7.47 2.88
N THR A 138 -6.63 8.52 2.42
CA THR A 138 -5.28 8.43 1.84
C THR A 138 -4.29 7.94 2.90
N LYS A 139 -4.28 8.55 4.09
CA LYS A 139 -3.43 8.12 5.22
C LYS A 139 -3.69 6.66 5.63
N ALA A 140 -4.95 6.25 5.72
CA ALA A 140 -5.31 4.88 6.07
C ALA A 140 -4.85 3.86 5.00
N THR A 141 -4.94 4.23 3.73
CA THR A 141 -4.47 3.41 2.60
C THR A 141 -2.94 3.30 2.60
N GLU A 142 -2.23 4.40 2.82
CA GLU A 142 -0.77 4.40 2.98
C GLU A 142 -0.34 3.53 4.17
N LYS A 143 -1.01 3.62 5.33
CA LYS A 143 -0.70 2.78 6.49
C LYS A 143 -0.83 1.29 6.18
N THR A 144 -1.86 0.93 5.41
CA THR A 144 -2.07 -0.44 4.91
C THR A 144 -0.92 -0.88 4.02
N LEU A 145 -0.49 -0.03 3.08
CA LEU A 145 0.64 -0.29 2.19
C LEU A 145 1.96 -0.44 2.95
N ARG A 146 2.23 0.43 3.93
CA ARG A 146 3.44 0.35 4.77
C ARG A 146 3.51 -0.98 5.51
N ARG A 147 2.41 -1.42 6.14
CA ARG A 147 2.33 -2.75 6.79
C ARG A 147 2.58 -3.88 5.80
N ALA A 148 1.95 -3.82 4.62
CA ALA A 148 2.14 -4.83 3.59
C ALA A 148 3.60 -4.93 3.11
N PHE A 149 4.23 -3.80 2.79
CA PHE A 149 5.63 -3.79 2.34
C PHE A 149 6.59 -4.22 3.43
N ILE A 150 6.41 -3.77 4.68
CA ILE A 150 7.27 -4.20 5.79
C ILE A 150 7.20 -5.72 5.91
N LYS A 151 6.00 -6.31 5.86
CA LYS A 151 5.83 -7.77 5.93
C LYS A 151 6.48 -8.49 4.74
N ILE A 152 6.17 -8.08 3.51
CA ILE A 152 6.72 -8.69 2.29
C ILE A 152 8.25 -8.61 2.26
N LEU A 153 8.82 -7.44 2.57
CA LEU A 153 10.27 -7.21 2.47
C LEU A 153 11.04 -7.86 3.63
N SER A 154 10.41 -8.04 4.79
CA SER A 154 11.04 -8.70 5.95
C SER A 154 11.12 -10.22 5.79
N GLU A 155 10.28 -10.82 4.93
CA GLU A 155 10.21 -12.26 4.72
C GLU A 155 10.61 -12.65 3.28
N PRO A 156 11.83 -13.18 3.05
CA PRO A 156 12.31 -13.52 1.69
C PRO A 156 11.39 -14.48 0.93
N GLU A 157 10.72 -15.40 1.62
CA GLU A 157 9.75 -16.30 1.00
C GLU A 157 8.53 -15.57 0.42
N LEU A 158 8.11 -14.46 1.04
CA LEU A 158 6.98 -13.68 0.53
C LEU A 158 7.36 -12.96 -0.75
N ILE A 159 8.60 -12.44 -0.86
CA ILE A 159 9.09 -11.85 -2.12
C ILE A 159 8.93 -12.85 -3.27
N GLY A 160 9.42 -14.08 -3.08
CA GLY A 160 9.31 -15.14 -4.10
C GLY A 160 7.86 -15.52 -4.43
N LYS A 161 6.94 -15.52 -3.44
CA LYS A 161 5.51 -15.78 -3.67
C LYS A 161 4.86 -14.66 -4.48
N PHE A 162 5.09 -13.39 -4.13
CA PHE A 162 4.48 -12.23 -4.79
C PHE A 162 5.04 -11.96 -6.20
N ASP A 163 6.31 -12.29 -6.44
CA ASP A 163 6.96 -12.12 -7.75
C ASP A 163 6.72 -13.29 -8.70
N GLY A 164 6.28 -14.44 -8.18
CA GLY A 164 6.00 -15.64 -8.96
C GLY A 164 4.51 -15.96 -9.11
N LYS A 165 4.22 -17.17 -9.59
CA LYS A 165 2.85 -17.70 -9.71
C LYS A 165 2.22 -18.14 -8.39
N GLY A 166 2.96 -18.05 -7.28
CA GLY A 166 2.54 -18.50 -5.95
C GLY A 166 1.68 -17.49 -5.19
N ARG A 167 1.57 -16.24 -5.67
CA ARG A 167 0.90 -15.14 -4.98
C ARG A 167 -0.57 -15.47 -4.66
N ASP A 168 -1.36 -15.78 -5.68
CA ASP A 168 -2.79 -16.01 -5.54
C ASP A 168 -3.09 -17.24 -4.67
N PRO A 169 -2.47 -18.42 -4.90
CA PRO A 169 -2.63 -19.57 -4.01
C PRO A 169 -2.25 -19.28 -2.56
N TYR A 170 -1.17 -18.52 -2.34
CA TYR A 170 -0.76 -18.12 -1.00
C TYR A 170 -1.80 -17.23 -0.33
N LEU A 171 -2.25 -16.17 -0.99
CA LEU A 171 -3.24 -15.23 -0.47
C LEU A 171 -4.58 -15.92 -0.19
N ASP A 172 -5.01 -16.83 -1.05
CA ASP A 172 -6.24 -17.59 -0.86
C ASP A 172 -6.12 -18.60 0.29
N SER A 173 -4.92 -19.17 0.51
CA SER A 173 -4.68 -20.09 1.64
C SER A 173 -4.84 -19.42 3.02
N LEU A 174 -4.75 -18.09 3.10
CA LEU A 174 -4.91 -17.35 4.35
C LEU A 174 -6.32 -17.44 4.93
N LEU A 175 -7.31 -17.86 4.13
CA LEU A 175 -8.69 -18.09 4.58
C LEU A 175 -8.81 -19.25 5.57
N PHE A 176 -7.86 -20.18 5.53
CA PHE A 176 -7.88 -21.41 6.32
C PHE A 176 -6.88 -21.38 7.47
N ARG A 177 -6.34 -20.20 7.82
CA ARG A 177 -5.33 -20.00 8.86
C ARG A 177 -5.87 -19.25 10.07
#